data_AF-W6TFX2-F1
#
_entry.id   AF-W6TFX2-F1
#
_cell.length_a   1.000
_cell.length_b   1.000
_cell.length_c   1.000
_cell.angle_alpha   90.00
_cell.angle_beta   90.00
_cell.angle_gamma   90.00
#
_symmetry.space_group_name_H-M   'P 1'
#
loop_
_entity.id
_entity.type
_entity.pdbx_description
1 polymer ?
#
loop_
_entity_poly.entity_id
_entity_poly.type
_entity_poly.pdbx_seq_one_letter_code
_entity_poly.pdbx_strand_id
1 'polypeptide(L)'
;MSANKAYKYRIYPDANQKKYFSKVFGCVRFLYNKMLSDKKDYYEKNKQSLITYPSKHKEEFPFLKEVDSLALCSAWIDLNSAYSNFFREIKKGNKTQGFPKYKSKKNRQTFRTNN
;
A
#
# COMPACT_ATOMS: atom_id res chain seq x y z
N MET A 1 -33.04 6.99 -0.89
CA MET A 1 -31.68 6.40 -0.89
C MET A 1 -30.75 7.34 -1.64
N SER A 2 -29.64 7.79 -1.03
CA SER A 2 -28.65 8.61 -1.73
C SER A 2 -27.83 7.71 -2.66
N ALA A 3 -27.77 8.02 -3.95
CA ALA A 3 -26.94 7.30 -4.90
C ALA A 3 -25.51 7.83 -4.85
N ASN A 4 -24.53 6.96 -4.62
CA ASN A 4 -23.12 7.33 -4.69
C ASN A 4 -22.72 7.63 -6.14
N LYS A 5 -22.15 8.80 -6.40
CA LYS A 5 -21.63 9.19 -7.72
C LYS A 5 -20.12 9.02 -7.76
N ALA A 6 -19.60 8.53 -8.89
CA ALA A 6 -18.17 8.41 -9.14
C ALA A 6 -17.83 9.03 -10.50
N TYR A 7 -16.69 9.71 -10.56
CA TYR A 7 -16.22 10.37 -11.78
C TYR A 7 -14.82 9.87 -12.15
N LYS A 8 -14.55 9.75 -13.45
CA LYS A 8 -13.27 9.29 -14.00
C LYS A 8 -12.77 10.30 -15.02
N TYR A 9 -11.60 10.88 -14.75
CA TYR A 9 -10.98 11.88 -15.61
C TYR A 9 -9.58 11.46 -16.03
N ARG A 10 -9.16 11.93 -17.20
CA ARG A 10 -7.76 11.91 -17.63
C ARG A 10 -7.17 13.28 -17.39
N ILE A 11 -6.00 13.31 -16.76
CA ILE A 11 -5.23 14.54 -16.52
C ILE A 11 -4.01 14.58 -17.45
N TYR A 12 -3.54 15.79 -17.75
CA TYR A 12 -2.33 16.05 -18.54
C TYR A 12 -1.33 16.81 -17.67
N PRO A 13 -0.50 16.10 -16.89
CA PRO A 13 0.32 16.76 -15.90
C PRO A 13 1.51 17.51 -16.51
N ASP A 14 1.84 18.65 -15.92
CA ASP A 14 3.07 19.37 -16.21
C ASP A 14 4.32 18.63 -15.69
N ALA A 15 5.51 19.18 -15.94
CA ALA A 15 6.77 18.56 -15.53
C ALA A 15 6.89 18.39 -13.99
N ASN A 16 6.43 19.37 -13.22
CA ASN A 16 6.49 19.35 -11.76
C ASN A 16 5.50 18.33 -11.19
N GLN A 17 4.30 18.26 -11.73
CA GLN A 17 3.27 17.28 -11.36
C GLN A 17 3.73 15.84 -11.68
N LYS A 18 4.34 15.62 -12.85
CA LYS A 18 4.94 14.31 -13.20
C LYS A 18 6.02 13.88 -12.21
N LYS A 19 6.89 14.82 -11.81
CA LYS A 19 7.92 14.58 -10.80
C LYS A 19 7.30 14.24 -9.45
N TYR A 20 6.28 14.98 -9.03
CA TYR A 20 5.53 14.72 -7.81
C TYR A 20 4.88 13.33 -7.82
N PHE A 21 4.12 12.98 -8.86
CA PHE A 21 3.50 11.65 -8.97
C PHE A 21 4.54 10.53 -8.93
N SER A 22 5.70 10.71 -9.58
CA SER A 22 6.80 9.75 -9.52
C SER A 22 7.31 9.53 -8.10
N LYS A 23 7.41 10.60 -7.28
CA LYS A 23 7.73 10.50 -5.85
C LYS A 23 6.65 9.75 -5.08
N VAL A 24 5.38 10.11 -5.27
CA VAL A 24 4.23 9.46 -4.60
C VAL A 24 4.20 7.96 -4.90
N PHE A 25 4.29 7.57 -6.17
CA PHE A 25 4.33 6.16 -6.56
C PHE A 25 5.53 5.42 -5.95
N GLY A 26 6.70 6.07 -5.92
CA GLY A 26 7.90 5.53 -5.29
C GLY A 26 7.71 5.27 -3.80
N CYS A 27 7.23 6.26 -3.05
CA CYS A 27 7.03 6.19 -1.60
C CYS A 27 5.95 5.16 -1.23
N VAL A 28 4.80 5.17 -1.92
CA VAL A 28 3.72 4.20 -1.70
C VAL A 28 4.18 2.77 -1.96
N ARG A 29 4.91 2.55 -3.06
CA ARG A 29 5.47 1.23 -3.40
C ARG A 29 6.49 0.77 -2.36
N PHE A 30 7.41 1.66 -1.98
CA PHE A 30 8.43 1.37 -0.98
C PHE A 30 7.80 0.98 0.35
N LEU A 31 6.92 1.82 0.89
CA LEU A 31 6.29 1.59 2.18
C LEU A 31 5.49 0.29 2.21
N TYR A 32 4.70 0.02 1.17
CA TYR A 32 3.95 -1.25 1.05
C TYR A 32 4.89 -2.45 1.09
N ASN A 33 5.97 -2.42 0.29
CA ASN A 33 6.91 -3.54 0.21
C ASN A 33 7.68 -3.73 1.52
N LYS A 34 8.10 -2.64 2.16
CA LYS A 34 8.81 -2.69 3.44
C LYS A 34 7.94 -3.32 4.52
N MET A 35 6.71 -2.81 4.71
CA MET A 35 5.77 -3.38 5.68
C MET A 35 5.39 -4.83 5.38
N LEU A 36 5.27 -5.21 4.10
CA LEU A 36 5.01 -6.60 3.72
C LEU A 36 6.20 -7.51 4.07
N SER A 37 7.44 -7.03 3.88
CA SER A 37 8.64 -7.76 4.28
C SER A 37 8.63 -7.99 5.79
N ASP A 38 8.46 -6.92 6.57
CA ASP A 38 8.48 -7.00 8.03
C ASP A 38 7.38 -7.95 8.57
N LYS A 39 6.19 -7.93 7.95
CA LYS A 39 5.10 -8.87 8.27
C LYS A 39 5.47 -10.32 7.94
N LYS A 40 6.10 -10.58 6.80
CA LYS A 40 6.53 -11.93 6.42
C LYS A 40 7.60 -12.46 7.37
N ASP A 41 8.62 -11.67 7.63
CA ASP A 41 9.73 -12.04 8.53
C ASP A 41 9.22 -12.32 9.95
N TYR A 42 8.28 -11.51 10.44
CA TYR A 42 7.65 -11.73 11.74
C TYR A 42 6.77 -12.98 11.76
N TYR A 43 5.99 -13.22 10.69
CA TYR A 43 5.16 -14.41 10.58
C TYR A 43 5.98 -15.69 10.49
N GLU A 44 7.09 -15.68 9.76
CA GLU A 44 7.96 -16.85 9.66
C GLU A 44 8.48 -17.29 11.04
N LYS A 45 8.89 -16.32 11.86
CA LYS A 45 9.41 -16.54 13.22
C LYS A 45 8.34 -16.88 14.26
N ASN A 46 7.23 -16.14 14.28
CA ASN A 46 6.25 -16.20 15.37
C ASN A 46 4.93 -16.89 15.01
N LYS A 47 4.71 -17.18 13.71
CA LYS A 47 3.42 -17.63 13.14
C LYS A 47 2.24 -16.70 13.46
N GLN A 48 2.53 -15.43 13.75
CA GLN A 48 1.57 -14.40 14.09
C GLN A 48 1.65 -13.22 13.10
N SER A 49 0.60 -12.41 13.04
CA SER A 49 0.57 -11.21 12.19
C SER A 49 1.15 -10.01 12.92
N LEU A 50 2.16 -9.36 12.32
CA LEU A 50 2.67 -8.08 12.80
C LEU A 50 1.71 -6.94 12.44
N ILE A 51 1.46 -6.04 13.39
CA ILE A 51 0.80 -4.75 13.12
C ILE A 51 1.90 -3.71 12.87
N THR A 52 1.98 -3.23 11.62
CA THR A 52 2.87 -2.14 11.23
C THR A 52 2.10 -0.83 11.22
N TYR A 53 2.78 0.33 11.27
CA TYR A 53 2.14 1.64 11.14
C TYR A 53 3.01 2.56 10.27
N PRO A 54 2.39 3.40 9.40
CA PRO A 54 3.15 4.35 8.58
C PRO A 54 4.01 5.33 9.38
N SER A 55 3.60 5.70 10.59
CA SER A 55 4.33 6.66 11.44
C SER A 55 5.75 6.21 11.77
N LYS A 56 5.91 4.94 12.20
CA LYS A 56 7.22 4.36 12.52
C LYS A 56 8.18 4.44 11.33
N HIS A 57 7.69 4.10 10.15
CA HIS A 57 8.50 4.17 8.94
C HIS A 57 8.82 5.61 8.50
N LYS A 58 8.02 6.61 8.85
CA LYS A 58 8.34 8.02 8.56
C LYS A 58 9.48 8.56 9.43
N GLU A 59 9.72 7.97 10.59
CA GLU A 59 10.86 8.31 11.44
C GLU A 59 12.14 7.72 10.85
N GLU A 60 12.09 6.46 10.41
CA GLU A 60 13.21 5.76 9.77
C GLU A 60 13.55 6.29 8.37
N PHE A 61 12.52 6.70 7.61
CA PHE A 61 12.64 7.09 6.21
C PHE A 61 12.07 8.50 5.97
N PRO A 62 12.86 9.56 6.21
CA PRO A 62 12.39 10.95 6.13
C PRO A 62 11.80 11.36 4.78
N PHE A 63 12.25 10.76 3.68
CA PHE A 63 11.72 11.04 2.32
C PHE A 63 10.22 10.71 2.19
N LEU A 64 9.66 9.85 3.06
CA LEU A 64 8.23 9.58 3.11
C LEU A 64 7.41 10.81 3.55
N LYS A 65 8.04 11.82 4.16
CA LYS A 65 7.38 13.08 4.54
C LYS A 65 7.22 14.05 3.36
N GLU A 66 7.87 13.80 2.22
CA GLU A 66 7.77 14.64 1.02
C GLU A 66 6.46 14.45 0.23
N VAL A 67 5.70 13.40 0.55
CA VAL A 67 4.48 13.03 -0.15
C VAL A 67 3.28 13.08 0.78
N ASP A 68 2.09 13.15 0.18
CA ASP A 68 0.83 13.12 0.90
C ASP A 68 0.74 11.93 1.88
N SER A 69 0.47 12.28 3.15
CA SER A 69 0.35 11.33 4.24
C SER A 69 -0.81 10.35 4.06
N LEU A 70 -1.90 10.78 3.41
CA LEU A 70 -3.09 9.98 3.18
C LEU A 70 -2.85 8.92 2.08
N ALA A 71 -1.96 9.22 1.12
CA ALA A 71 -1.50 8.23 0.14
C ALA A 71 -0.72 7.09 0.80
N LEU A 72 0.12 7.41 1.79
CA LEU A 72 0.84 6.41 2.58
C LEU A 72 -0.08 5.59 3.49
N CYS A 73 -1.07 6.26 4.11
CA CYS A 73 -2.10 5.58 4.90
C CYS A 73 -2.89 4.59 4.04
N SER A 74 -3.28 5.00 2.83
CA SER A 74 -3.99 4.12 1.88
C SER A 74 -3.16 2.88 1.51
N ALA A 75 -1.84 3.01 1.37
CA ALA A 75 -0.95 1.88 1.13
C ALA A 75 -0.92 0.87 2.30
N TRP A 76 -1.00 1.39 3.52
CA TRP A 76 -1.11 0.57 4.74
C TRP A 76 -2.46 -0.13 4.83
N ILE A 77 -3.56 0.56 4.53
CA ILE A 77 -4.91 -0.05 4.46
C ILE A 77 -4.91 -1.18 3.42
N ASP A 78 -4.41 -0.91 2.20
CA ASP A 78 -4.31 -1.90 1.12
C ASP A 78 -3.59 -3.17 1.58
N LEU A 79 -2.46 -3.01 2.28
CA LEU A 79 -1.67 -4.13 2.78
C LEU A 79 -2.43 -4.93 3.83
N ASN A 80 -3.03 -4.28 4.82
CA ASN A 80 -3.78 -4.97 5.86
C ASN A 80 -5.00 -5.69 5.29
N SER A 81 -5.73 -5.07 4.36
CA SER A 81 -6.83 -5.73 3.65
C SER A 81 -6.35 -6.96 2.88
N ALA A 82 -5.23 -6.86 2.14
CA ALA A 82 -4.68 -8.00 1.40
C ALA A 82 -4.25 -9.14 2.35
N TYR A 83 -3.63 -8.81 3.47
CA TYR A 83 -3.16 -9.78 4.47
C TYR A 83 -4.33 -10.48 5.19
N SER A 84 -5.35 -9.72 5.60
CA SER A 84 -6.57 -10.28 6.20
C SER A 84 -7.35 -11.15 5.20
N ASN A 85 -7.43 -10.72 3.94
CA ASN A 85 -8.06 -11.51 2.88
C ASN A 85 -7.33 -12.85 2.68
N PHE A 86 -6.00 -12.86 2.68
CA PHE A 86 -5.20 -14.08 2.59
C PHE A 86 -5.58 -15.11 3.67
N PHE A 87 -5.58 -14.72 4.95
CA PHE A 87 -5.96 -15.65 6.03
C PHE A 87 -7.44 -16.07 5.98
N ARG A 88 -8.32 -15.16 5.57
CA ARG A 88 -9.74 -15.50 5.38
C ARG A 88 -9.92 -16.58 4.32
N GLU A 89 -9.20 -16.50 3.20
CA GLU A 89 -9.27 -17.51 2.14
C GLU A 89 -8.65 -18.85 2.57
N ILE A 90 -7.53 -18.83 3.31
CA ILE A 90 -6.97 -20.04 3.93
C ILE A 90 -8.01 -20.71 4.84
N LYS A 91 -8.70 -19.93 5.69
CA LYS A 91 -9.73 -20.46 6.59
C LYS A 91 -10.91 -21.09 5.84
N LYS A 92 -11.24 -20.60 4.65
CA LYS A 92 -12.28 -21.18 3.78
C LYS A 92 -11.82 -22.47 3.06
N GLY A 93 -10.56 -22.87 3.20
CA GLY A 93 -10.00 -24.05 2.51
C GLY A 93 -9.35 -23.74 1.17
N ASN A 94 -9.27 -22.48 0.75
CA ASN A 94 -8.62 -22.06 -0.50
C ASN A 94 -7.10 -22.01 -0.31
N LYS A 95 -6.44 -23.18 -0.37
CA LYS A 95 -4.99 -23.34 -0.18
C LYS A 95 -4.13 -22.78 -1.33
N THR A 96 -4.74 -22.43 -2.46
CA THR A 96 -4.06 -21.86 -3.63
C THR A 96 -3.74 -20.37 -3.47
N GLN A 97 -4.37 -19.68 -2.51
CA GLN A 97 -4.14 -18.27 -2.25
C GLN A 97 -2.82 -18.08 -1.50
N GLY A 98 -1.81 -17.50 -2.18
CA GLY A 98 -0.52 -17.17 -1.56
C GLY A 98 -0.52 -15.83 -0.80
N PHE A 99 0.55 -15.58 -0.03
CA PHE A 99 0.77 -14.29 0.64
C PHE A 99 0.65 -13.11 -0.33
N PRO A 100 0.31 -11.90 0.16
CA PRO A 100 0.36 -10.71 -0.66
C PRO A 100 1.72 -10.57 -1.36
N LYS A 101 1.67 -10.11 -2.62
CA LYS A 101 2.85 -9.96 -3.49
C LYS A 101 3.42 -8.55 -3.38
N TYR A 102 4.74 -8.43 -3.52
CA TYR A 102 5.39 -7.14 -3.61
C TYR A 102 4.91 -6.35 -4.84
N LYS A 103 4.80 -5.03 -4.68
CA LYS A 103 4.52 -4.10 -5.77
C LYS A 103 5.79 -3.88 -6.61
N SER A 104 5.65 -3.97 -7.94
CA SER A 104 6.72 -3.73 -8.91
C SER A 104 6.64 -2.34 -9.52
N LYS A 105 7.79 -1.75 -9.87
CA LYS A 105 7.89 -0.49 -10.63
C LYS A 105 7.43 -0.67 -12.09
N LYS A 106 7.55 -1.87 -12.65
CA LYS A 106 7.22 -2.17 -14.05
C LYS A 106 5.70 -2.28 -14.30
N ASN A 107 4.92 -2.51 -13.24
CA ASN A 107 3.47 -2.61 -13.32
C ASN A 107 2.82 -1.22 -13.32
N ARG A 108 1.51 -1.18 -13.57
CA ARG A 108 0.70 0.04 -13.45
C ARG A 108 0.90 0.68 -12.06
N GLN A 109 1.34 1.93 -12.03
CA GLN A 109 1.52 2.70 -10.79
C GLN A 109 0.20 3.37 -10.41
N THR A 110 -0.25 3.14 -9.18
CA THR A 110 -1.48 3.72 -8.63
C THR A 110 -1.26 4.09 -7.17
N PHE A 111 -1.97 5.12 -6.72
CA PHE A 111 -2.18 5.41 -5.30
C PHE A 111 -3.63 5.85 -5.12
N ARG A 112 -4.12 5.74 -3.88
CA ARG A 112 -5.39 6.32 -3.44
C ARG A 112 -5.06 7.38 -2.42
N THR A 113 -5.76 8.49 -2.48
CA THR A 113 -5.72 9.50 -1.42
C THR A 113 -7.11 10.10 -1.28
N ASN A 114 -7.39 10.63 -0.09
CA ASN A 114 -8.63 11.29 0.25
C ASN A 114 -8.31 12.76 0.54
N ASN A 115 -9.28 13.65 0.36
CA ASN A 115 -9.25 15.00 0.91
C ASN A 115 -10.12 15.06 2.16
#